data_AF-A0A559QJF0-F1
#
_entry.id   AF-A0A559QJF0-F1
#
_cell.length_a   1.000
_cell.length_b   1.000
_cell.length_c   1.000
_cell.angle_alpha   90.00
_cell.angle_beta   90.00
_cell.angle_gamma   90.00
#
_symmetry.space_group_name_H-M   'P 1'
#
loop_
_entity.id
_entity.type
_entity.pdbx_description
1 polymer ?
#
loop_
_entity_poly.entity_id
_entity_poly.type
_entity_poly.pdbx_seq_one_letter_code
_entity_poly.pdbx_strand_id
1 'polypeptide(L)'
;MLVSIRYTFLVLVFLFTLSCSNENFGGCNSDSPTMKYLESLSQARLEELYNELKRYSSAEDARNRVLRDESSMPREFLDLQFLRIDFKDARILVAGCFDNFVYLKFHGLGLYKTESPAIYVTYGEEYEGHLSKLLWPLEKTLNKKSQ
;
A
#
# COMPACT_ATOMS: atom_id res chain seq x y z
N MET A 1 -18.32 39.44 -46.51
CA MET A 1 -18.14 39.20 -45.06
C MET A 1 -18.75 37.85 -44.70
N LEU A 2 -18.07 36.72 -44.95
CA LEU A 2 -18.65 35.39 -44.64
C LEU A 2 -17.61 34.25 -44.64
N VAL A 3 -16.36 34.51 -44.24
CA VAL A 3 -15.28 33.51 -44.30
C VAL A 3 -14.63 33.23 -42.92
N SER A 4 -14.82 34.08 -41.90
CA SER A 4 -14.06 33.98 -40.65
C SER A 4 -14.69 33.16 -39.51
N ILE A 5 -15.84 32.53 -39.71
CA ILE A 5 -16.57 31.84 -38.61
C ILE A 5 -16.26 30.33 -38.54
N ARG A 6 -15.65 29.73 -39.56
CA ARG A 6 -15.42 28.27 -39.61
C ARG A 6 -14.15 27.79 -38.90
N TYR A 7 -13.21 28.68 -38.57
CA TYR A 7 -11.92 28.29 -37.98
C TYR A 7 -11.90 28.32 -36.44
N THR A 8 -12.77 29.10 -35.80
CA THR A 8 -12.81 29.19 -34.33
C THR A 8 -13.40 27.94 -33.66
N PHE A 9 -14.21 27.15 -34.38
CA PHE A 9 -14.81 25.94 -33.84
C PHE A 9 -13.84 24.74 -33.81
N LEU A 10 -12.88 24.69 -34.74
CA LEU A 10 -11.91 23.59 -34.82
C LEU A 10 -10.78 23.70 -33.78
N VAL A 11 -10.43 24.91 -33.35
CA VAL A 11 -9.38 25.12 -32.33
C VAL A 11 -9.91 24.77 -30.92
N LEU A 12 -11.21 24.93 -30.67
CA LEU A 12 -11.83 24.61 -29.37
C LEU A 12 -12.01 23.11 -29.13
N VAL A 13 -12.17 22.29 -30.19
CA VAL A 13 -12.26 20.84 -30.06
C VAL A 13 -10.87 20.20 -29.84
N PHE A 14 -9.79 20.82 -30.34
CA PHE A 14 -8.43 20.31 -30.15
C PHE A 14 -7.83 20.60 -28.77
N LEU A 15 -8.40 21.54 -28.02
CA LEU A 15 -7.96 21.85 -26.64
C LEU A 15 -8.70 21.03 -25.58
N PHE A 16 -9.74 20.27 -25.95
CA PHE A 16 -10.48 19.40 -25.02
C PHE A 16 -10.02 17.93 -25.03
N THR A 17 -9.16 17.53 -25.97
CA THR A 17 -8.70 16.13 -26.08
C THR A 17 -7.38 15.84 -25.36
N LEU A 18 -6.82 16.82 -24.63
CA LEU A 18 -5.54 16.69 -23.92
C LEU A 18 -5.66 16.55 -22.39
N SER A 19 -6.87 16.34 -21.85
CA SER A 19 -7.06 16.16 -20.39
C SER A 19 -7.92 14.95 -20.03
N CYS A 20 -7.70 13.84 -20.71
CA CYS A 20 -8.06 12.52 -20.21
C CYS A 20 -6.84 11.58 -20.30
N SER A 21 -5.71 12.01 -19.72
CA SER A 21 -4.66 11.06 -19.37
C SER A 21 -5.18 10.26 -18.19
N ASN A 22 -5.58 9.02 -18.45
CA ASN A 22 -6.02 8.02 -17.48
C ASN A 22 -5.44 8.28 -16.08
N GLU A 23 -6.33 8.58 -15.14
CA GLU A 23 -6.09 8.37 -13.71
C GLU A 23 -5.94 6.86 -13.48
N ASN A 24 -4.82 6.31 -13.94
CA ASN A 24 -4.35 5.03 -13.44
C ASN A 24 -4.05 5.27 -11.96
N PHE A 25 -4.98 4.83 -11.12
CA PHE A 25 -4.77 4.60 -9.70
C PHE A 25 -3.33 4.19 -9.43
N GLY A 26 -2.63 5.04 -8.68
CA GLY A 26 -1.44 4.70 -7.90
C GLY A 26 -0.26 4.13 -8.69
N GLY A 27 0.68 4.98 -9.08
CA GLY A 27 2.02 4.48 -9.40
C GLY A 27 2.54 3.61 -8.24
N CYS A 28 3.27 2.54 -8.53
CA CYS A 28 3.95 1.76 -7.50
C CYS A 28 5.37 2.31 -7.45
N ASN A 29 5.57 3.47 -6.85
CA ASN A 29 6.88 4.04 -6.57
C ASN A 29 6.91 4.56 -5.12
N SER A 30 8.09 4.93 -4.63
CA SER A 30 8.28 5.41 -3.26
C SER A 30 7.40 6.61 -2.90
N ASP A 31 7.06 7.46 -3.89
CA ASP A 31 6.31 8.70 -3.69
C ASP A 31 4.83 8.60 -4.05
N SER A 32 4.36 7.37 -4.24
CA SER A 32 3.01 7.08 -4.70
C SER A 32 1.92 7.46 -3.69
N PRO A 33 0.69 7.69 -4.17
CA PRO A 33 -0.47 7.85 -3.29
C PRO A 33 -0.62 6.68 -2.31
N THR A 34 -0.35 5.45 -2.76
CA THR A 34 -0.40 4.25 -1.92
C THR A 34 0.61 4.31 -0.78
N MET A 35 1.87 4.64 -1.07
CA MET A 35 2.90 4.80 -0.04
C MET A 35 2.52 5.88 0.96
N LYS A 36 2.08 7.05 0.48
CA LYS A 36 1.63 8.16 1.34
C LYS A 36 0.44 7.78 2.21
N TYR A 37 -0.52 7.03 1.67
CA TYR A 37 -1.65 6.53 2.43
C TYR A 37 -1.20 5.61 3.57
N LEU A 38 -0.36 4.60 3.28
CA LEU A 38 0.15 3.67 4.29
C LEU A 38 0.94 4.39 5.39
N GLU A 39 1.77 5.37 5.02
CA GLU A 39 2.52 6.20 5.96
C GLU A 39 1.64 7.12 6.80
N SER A 40 0.45 7.48 6.31
CA SER A 40 -0.51 8.31 7.03
C SER A 40 -1.37 7.55 8.05
N LEU A 41 -1.29 6.22 8.07
CA LEU A 41 -2.04 5.40 9.01
C LEU A 41 -1.64 5.74 10.46
N SER A 42 -2.64 5.90 11.32
CA SER A 42 -2.40 6.17 12.74
C SER A 42 -1.72 4.98 13.43
N GLN A 43 -0.96 5.25 14.49
CA GLN A 43 -0.32 4.20 15.29
C GLN A 43 -1.33 3.20 15.87
N ALA A 44 -2.50 3.69 16.32
CA ALA A 44 -3.57 2.84 16.83
C ALA A 44 -4.09 1.90 15.73
N ARG A 45 -4.25 2.39 14.51
CA ARG A 45 -4.69 1.56 13.37
C ARG A 45 -3.65 0.53 12.98
N LEU A 46 -2.37 0.91 12.96
CA LEU A 46 -1.27 -0.02 12.67
C LEU A 46 -1.17 -1.13 13.74
N GLU A 47 -1.33 -0.78 15.02
CA GLU A 47 -1.38 -1.76 16.11
C GLU A 47 -2.57 -2.71 15.98
N GLU A 48 -3.76 -2.19 15.64
CA GLU A 48 -4.95 -3.00 15.39
C GLU A 48 -4.71 -3.98 14.23
N LEU A 49 -4.18 -3.51 13.11
CA LEU A 49 -3.81 -4.34 11.96
C LEU A 49 -2.82 -5.45 12.34
N TYR A 50 -1.83 -5.13 13.19
CA TYR A 50 -0.88 -6.11 13.69
C TYR A 50 -1.58 -7.23 14.46
N ASN A 51 -2.45 -6.86 15.39
CA ASN A 51 -3.17 -7.80 16.24
C ASN A 51 -4.16 -8.66 15.44
N GLU A 52 -4.83 -8.06 14.45
CA GLU A 52 -5.72 -8.77 13.54
C GLU A 52 -4.96 -9.80 12.71
N LEU A 53 -3.85 -9.41 12.07
CA LEU A 53 -3.04 -10.35 11.30
C LEU A 53 -2.42 -11.44 12.20
N LYS A 54 -2.02 -11.10 13.43
CA LYS A 54 -1.55 -12.06 14.43
C LYS A 54 -2.62 -13.11 14.75
N ARG A 55 -3.86 -12.69 14.97
CA ARG A 55 -5.01 -13.58 15.22
C ARG A 55 -5.18 -14.56 14.08
N TYR A 56 -5.24 -14.07 12.83
CA TYR A 56 -5.37 -14.93 11.66
C TYR A 56 -4.17 -15.84 11.46
N SER A 57 -2.93 -15.33 11.53
CA SER A 57 -1.70 -16.12 11.32
C SER A 57 -1.47 -17.21 12.38
N SER A 58 -2.07 -17.09 13.56
CA SER A 58 -1.99 -18.09 14.62
C SER A 58 -2.93 -19.29 14.43
N ALA A 59 -3.99 -19.14 13.65
CA ALA A 59 -4.94 -20.21 13.40
C ALA A 59 -4.31 -21.31 12.53
N GLU A 60 -4.49 -22.57 12.93
CA GLU A 60 -3.84 -23.72 12.29
C GLU A 60 -4.19 -23.82 10.79
N ASP A 61 -5.44 -23.52 10.45
CA ASP A 61 -5.97 -23.50 9.08
C ASP A 61 -5.52 -22.30 8.23
N ALA A 62 -4.91 -21.28 8.84
CA ALA A 62 -4.58 -20.03 8.14
C ALA A 62 -3.20 -20.06 7.49
N ARG A 63 -2.32 -21.01 7.84
CA ARG A 63 -0.93 -21.05 7.36
C ARG A 63 -0.80 -21.26 5.85
N ASN A 64 -1.87 -21.66 5.16
CA ASN A 64 -1.88 -21.81 3.70
C ASN A 64 -2.95 -20.94 3.04
N ARG A 65 -3.61 -20.04 3.78
CA ARG A 65 -4.65 -19.18 3.24
C ARG A 65 -4.03 -17.91 2.66
N VAL A 66 -4.31 -17.68 1.39
CA VAL A 66 -4.02 -16.44 0.68
C VAL A 66 -5.36 -15.84 0.27
N LEU A 67 -5.69 -14.66 0.77
CA LEU A 67 -6.91 -13.95 0.39
C LEU A 67 -6.59 -12.98 -0.74
N ARG A 68 -7.37 -13.04 -1.83
CA ARG A 68 -7.17 -12.24 -3.06
C ARG A 68 -8.43 -11.49 -3.51
N ASP A 69 -9.56 -11.72 -2.85
CA ASP A 69 -10.86 -11.17 -3.21
C ASP A 69 -11.49 -10.48 -1.99
N GLU A 70 -11.98 -9.25 -2.21
CA GLU A 70 -12.70 -8.45 -1.23
C GLU A 70 -13.88 -9.20 -0.62
N SER A 71 -14.56 -10.06 -1.39
CA SER A 71 -15.71 -10.84 -0.92
C SER A 71 -15.37 -11.81 0.22
N SER A 72 -14.11 -12.24 0.28
CA SER A 72 -13.58 -13.17 1.27
C SER A 72 -12.83 -12.46 2.41
N MET A 73 -12.76 -11.13 2.37
CA MET A 73 -11.99 -10.35 3.34
C MET A 73 -12.70 -10.25 4.69
N PRO A 74 -11.97 -10.42 5.79
CA PRO A 74 -12.41 -9.90 7.06
C PRO A 74 -12.63 -8.39 6.98
N ARG A 75 -13.71 -7.92 7.64
CA ARG A 75 -14.12 -6.52 7.60
C ARG A 75 -13.05 -5.59 8.16
N GLU A 76 -12.23 -6.11 9.06
CA GLU A 76 -11.12 -5.45 9.72
C GLU A 76 -10.00 -5.07 8.76
N PHE A 77 -9.99 -5.56 7.52
CA PHE A 77 -9.03 -5.16 6.49
C PHE A 77 -9.66 -4.32 5.38
N LEU A 78 -10.99 -4.24 5.27
CA LEU A 78 -11.68 -3.63 4.10
C LEU A 78 -11.40 -2.13 3.90
N ASP A 79 -10.95 -1.43 4.93
CA ASP A 79 -10.50 -0.03 4.85
C ASP A 79 -9.13 0.11 4.19
N LEU A 80 -8.31 -0.95 4.18
CA LEU A 80 -7.08 -0.98 3.44
C LEU A 80 -7.39 -1.26 1.96
N GLN A 81 -6.84 -0.44 1.07
CA GLN A 81 -6.82 -0.74 -0.36
C GLN A 81 -5.70 -1.74 -0.61
N PHE A 82 -5.98 -3.05 -0.57
CA PHE A 82 -4.97 -4.08 -0.81
C PHE A 82 -5.40 -5.05 -1.93
N LEU A 83 -4.42 -5.74 -2.50
CA LEU A 83 -4.61 -6.75 -3.54
C LEU A 83 -4.61 -8.18 -2.98
N ARG A 84 -3.80 -8.44 -1.93
CA ARG A 84 -3.62 -9.79 -1.39
C ARG A 84 -3.15 -9.78 0.06
N ILE A 85 -3.67 -10.68 0.89
CA ILE A 85 -3.13 -10.97 2.24
C ILE A 85 -2.55 -12.38 2.24
N ASP A 86 -1.30 -12.50 2.70
CA ASP A 86 -0.62 -13.76 2.94
C ASP A 86 -0.36 -13.93 4.45
N PHE A 87 -1.16 -14.79 5.08
CA PHE A 87 -1.05 -15.05 6.52
C PHE A 87 0.16 -15.91 6.89
N LYS A 88 0.70 -16.68 5.95
CA LYS A 88 1.88 -17.53 6.16
C LYS A 88 3.13 -16.67 6.32
N ASP A 89 3.29 -15.76 5.38
CA ASP A 89 4.43 -14.84 5.32
C ASP A 89 4.20 -13.59 6.16
N ALA A 90 3.00 -13.43 6.72
CA ALA A 90 2.56 -12.26 7.47
C ALA A 90 2.81 -10.95 6.69
N ARG A 91 2.31 -10.91 5.45
CA ARG A 91 2.42 -9.74 4.56
C ARG A 91 1.11 -9.41 3.87
N ILE A 92 0.91 -8.13 3.58
CA ILE A 92 -0.21 -7.62 2.80
C ILE A 92 0.37 -6.93 1.56
N LEU A 93 0.01 -7.39 0.37
CA LEU A 93 0.28 -6.72 -0.89
C LEU A 93 -0.76 -5.63 -1.09
N VAL A 94 -0.33 -4.37 -1.06
CA VAL A 94 -1.21 -3.20 -1.13
C VAL A 94 -1.39 -2.74 -2.58
N ALA A 95 -0.29 -2.68 -3.34
CA ALA A 95 -0.29 -2.35 -4.76
C ALA A 95 0.85 -3.06 -5.50
N GLY A 96 0.70 -3.25 -6.81
CA GLY A 96 1.73 -3.87 -7.66
C GLY A 96 1.66 -3.34 -9.10
N CYS A 97 2.82 -3.02 -9.68
CA CYS A 97 2.98 -2.50 -11.04
C CYS A 97 4.21 -3.16 -11.68
N PHE A 98 3.98 -4.03 -12.66
CA PHE A 98 5.04 -4.86 -13.27
C PHE A 98 5.89 -5.54 -12.18
N ASP A 99 7.18 -5.25 -12.12
CA ASP A 99 8.13 -5.86 -11.18
C ASP A 99 8.14 -5.17 -9.81
N ASN A 100 7.43 -4.06 -9.63
CA ASN A 100 7.44 -3.28 -8.40
C ASN A 100 6.18 -3.48 -7.57
N PHE A 101 6.36 -3.78 -6.29
CA PHE A 101 5.28 -4.05 -5.36
C PHE A 101 5.42 -3.21 -4.08
N VAL A 102 4.27 -2.87 -3.49
CA VAL A 102 4.17 -2.24 -2.18
C VAL A 102 3.59 -3.25 -1.21
N TYR A 103 4.37 -3.61 -0.19
CA TYR A 103 3.95 -4.54 0.86
C TYR A 103 3.93 -3.87 2.22
N LEU A 104 2.98 -4.27 3.06
CA LEU A 104 3.13 -4.22 4.52
C LEU A 104 3.69 -5.56 4.99
N LYS A 105 4.81 -5.55 5.70
CA LYS A 105 5.44 -6.74 6.31
C LYS A 105 5.33 -6.67 7.83
N PHE A 106 4.85 -7.74 8.45
CA PHE A 106 4.56 -7.80 9.88
C PHE A 106 5.58 -8.68 10.59
N HIS A 107 6.61 -8.05 11.14
CA HIS A 107 7.69 -8.70 11.86
C HIS A 107 7.21 -9.22 13.22
N GLY A 108 7.81 -10.30 13.73
CA GLY A 108 7.30 -11.03 14.90
C GLY A 108 6.16 -12.01 14.58
N LEU A 109 5.71 -12.08 13.32
CA LEU A 109 4.71 -13.03 12.81
C LEU A 109 5.26 -13.83 11.62
N GLY A 110 4.55 -14.89 11.21
CA GLY A 110 4.84 -15.63 9.97
C GLY A 110 6.28 -16.14 9.87
N LEU A 111 6.99 -15.73 8.80
CA LEU A 111 8.41 -16.02 8.57
C LEU A 111 9.36 -15.22 9.46
N TYR A 112 8.88 -14.13 10.07
CA TYR A 112 9.67 -13.18 10.87
C TYR A 112 9.45 -13.34 12.38
N LYS A 113 8.99 -14.51 12.84
CA LYS A 113 8.59 -14.75 14.25
C LYS A 113 9.68 -14.53 15.29
N THR A 114 10.96 -14.60 14.91
CA THR A 114 12.10 -14.36 15.81
C THR A 114 12.42 -12.88 15.99
N GLU A 115 11.79 -12.02 15.19
CA GLU A 115 12.02 -10.57 15.23
C GLU A 115 11.07 -9.87 16.20
N SER A 116 11.41 -8.64 16.57
CA SER A 116 10.53 -7.83 17.40
C SER A 116 9.25 -7.44 16.64
N PRO A 117 8.10 -7.35 17.32
CA PRO A 117 6.85 -6.90 16.70
C PRO A 117 7.02 -5.55 16.02
N ALA A 118 6.83 -5.54 14.69
CA ALA A 118 6.91 -4.31 13.90
C ALA A 118 6.13 -4.44 12.59
N ILE A 119 5.76 -3.30 12.01
CA ILE A 119 5.20 -3.20 10.66
C ILE A 119 6.15 -2.34 9.83
N TYR A 120 6.61 -2.90 8.71
CA TYR A 120 7.36 -2.17 7.70
C TYR A 120 6.53 -2.02 6.44
N VAL A 121 6.59 -0.85 5.82
CA VAL A 121 6.21 -0.69 4.42
C VAL A 121 7.46 -0.92 3.58
N THR A 122 7.36 -1.81 2.60
CA THR A 122 8.45 -2.07 1.66
C THR A 122 8.02 -1.84 0.23
N TYR A 123 8.94 -1.29 -0.56
CA TYR A 123 8.77 -1.02 -1.97
C TYR A 123 9.90 -1.65 -2.79
N GLY A 124 9.56 -2.29 -3.91
CA GLY A 124 10.50 -2.82 -4.89
C GLY A 124 10.09 -4.20 -5.38
N GLU A 125 11.04 -4.95 -5.91
CA GLU A 125 10.79 -6.33 -6.35
C GLU A 125 10.40 -7.24 -5.17
N GLU A 126 9.60 -8.28 -5.46
CA GLU A 126 8.95 -9.14 -4.44
C GLU A 126 9.94 -9.71 -3.41
N TYR A 127 11.19 -9.96 -3.83
CA TYR A 127 12.22 -10.58 -2.99
C TYR A 127 13.34 -9.64 -2.57
N GLU A 128 13.53 -8.50 -3.24
CA GLU A 128 14.70 -7.63 -3.05
C GLU A 128 14.38 -6.23 -2.50
N GLY A 129 13.09 -5.91 -2.28
CA GLY A 129 12.58 -4.68 -1.65
C GLY A 129 13.62 -3.57 -1.45
N HIS A 130 13.76 -2.68 -2.43
CA HIS A 130 14.79 -1.64 -2.46
C HIS A 130 14.66 -0.59 -1.35
N LEU A 131 13.46 -0.42 -0.81
CA LEU A 131 13.17 0.51 0.28
C LEU A 131 12.30 -0.18 1.33
N SER A 132 12.68 -0.01 2.60
CA SER A 132 11.90 -0.45 3.76
C SER A 132 11.83 0.68 4.78
N LYS A 133 10.63 0.98 5.28
CA LYS A 133 10.40 2.01 6.28
C LYS A 133 9.53 1.45 7.41
N LEU A 134 9.97 1.68 8.64
CA LEU A 134 9.22 1.30 9.84
C LEU A 134 7.98 2.20 9.96
N LEU A 135 6.81 1.58 10.09
CA LEU A 135 5.54 2.24 10.37
C LEU A 135 5.11 2.09 11.83
N TRP A 136 5.34 0.91 12.44
CA TRP A 136 4.95 0.64 13.82
C TRP A 136 5.92 -0.34 14.50
N PRO A 137 6.22 -0.16 15.79
CA PRO A 137 5.89 1.02 16.59
C PRO A 137 6.62 2.24 16.04
N LEU A 138 6.01 3.43 16.10
CA LEU A 138 6.77 4.65 15.85
C LEU A 138 7.93 4.63 16.83
N GLU A 139 9.17 4.64 16.33
CA GLU A 139 10.29 4.93 17.21
C GLU A 139 9.91 6.24 17.91
N LYS A 140 9.75 6.18 19.24
CA LYS A 140 9.77 7.41 20.03
C LYS A 140 11.07 8.05 19.60
N THR A 141 10.99 9.14 18.85
CA THR A 141 12.14 9.98 18.55
C THR A 141 12.71 10.30 19.92
N LEU A 142 13.70 9.51 20.32
CA LEU A 142 14.51 9.77 21.48
C LEU A 142 15.16 11.07 21.08
N ASN A 143 14.57 12.16 21.55
CA ASN A 143 15.12 13.49 21.55
C ASN A 143 16.40 13.40 22.38
N LYS A 144 17.43 12.82 21.77
CA LYS A 144 18.82 13.02 22.11
C LYS A 144 19.16 14.40 21.54
N LYS A 145 18.49 15.43 22.06
CA LYS A 145 19.13 16.73 22.22
C LYS A 145 20.23 16.47 23.22
N SER A 146 21.39 16.09 22.69
CA SER A 146 22.67 16.24 23.36
C SER A 146 22.73 17.67 23.90
N GLN A 147 22.52 17.79 25.22
CA GLN A 147 23.14 18.84 26.01
C GLN A 147 24.66 18.71 25.92
#